data_AF-F5BBG2-F1
#
_entry.id   AF-F5BBG2-F1
#
_cell.length_a   1.000
_cell.length_b   1.000
_cell.length_c   1.000
_cell.angle_alpha   90.00
_cell.angle_beta   90.00
_cell.angle_gamma   90.00
#
_symmetry.space_group_name_H-M   'P 1'
#
loop_
_entity.id
_entity.type
_entity.pdbx_description
1 polymer ?
#
loop_
_entity_poly.entity_id
_entity_poly.type
_entity_poly.pdbx_seq_one_letter_code
_entity_poly.pdbx_strand_id
1 'polypeptide(L)' 'CLGLSEAQTRELRLNKNVKPWVKQIDTLAAEYPAITNYLYLTYNGQEHDIKFDDHGMMVLGCGP' A
#
# COMPACT_ATOMS: atom_id res chain seq x y z
N CYS A 1 21.42 -9.45 -8.18
CA CYS A 1 20.90 -8.53 -9.21
C CYS A 1 21.56 -7.14 -9.18
N LEU A 2 21.77 -6.51 -8.02
CA LEU A 2 22.48 -5.21 -7.94
C LEU A 2 23.68 -5.20 -6.95
N GLY A 3 23.90 -6.27 -6.18
CA GLY A 3 24.98 -6.34 -5.19
C GLY A 3 24.80 -5.43 -3.97
N LEU A 4 23.65 -4.77 -3.85
CA LEU A 4 23.29 -3.89 -2.74
C LEU A 4 22.56 -4.67 -1.63
N SER A 5 22.60 -4.14 -0.41
CA SER A 5 21.76 -4.63 0.69
C SER A 5 20.28 -4.28 0.48
N GLU A 6 19.40 -4.92 1.25
CA GLU A 6 17.96 -4.61 1.23
C GLU A 6 17.69 -3.14 1.57
N ALA A 7 18.37 -2.61 2.60
CA ALA A 7 18.23 -1.22 3.02
C ALA A 7 18.63 -0.23 1.91
N GLN A 8 19.77 -0.49 1.25
CA GLN A 8 20.24 0.33 0.11
C GLN A 8 19.27 0.27 -1.07
N THR A 9 18.71 -0.91 -1.34
CA THR A 9 17.72 -1.09 -2.42
C THR A 9 16.41 -0.35 -2.10
N ARG A 10 15.96 -0.39 -0.84
CA ARG A 10 14.79 0.35 -0.36
C ARG A 10 15.00 1.86 -0.51
N GLU A 11 16.14 2.36 -0.08
CA GLU A 11 16.50 3.78 -0.20
C GLU A 11 16.49 4.23 -1.66
N LEU A 12 17.17 3.48 -2.55
CA LEU A 12 17.18 3.75 -3.99
C LEU A 12 15.76 3.81 -4.59
N ARG A 13 14.90 2.86 -4.21
CA ARG A 13 13.51 2.81 -4.68
C ARG A 13 12.70 4.02 -4.21
N LEU A 14 12.85 4.41 -2.95
CA LEU A 14 12.16 5.57 -2.37
C LEU A 14 12.68 6.90 -2.94
N ASN A 15 13.98 7.02 -3.21
CA ASN A 15 14.57 8.21 -3.85
C ASN A 15 14.02 8.46 -5.26
N LYS A 16 13.57 7.40 -5.94
CA LYS A 16 12.87 7.49 -7.24
C LYS A 16 11.35 7.69 -7.08
N ASN A 17 10.87 7.90 -5.86
CA ASN A 17 9.45 7.99 -5.50
C ASN A 17 8.63 6.76 -5.96
N VAL A 18 9.27 5.60 -6.09
CA VAL A 18 8.59 4.34 -6.45
C VAL A 18 8.06 3.70 -5.19
N LYS A 19 6.77 3.88 -4.92
CA LYS A 19 6.10 3.39 -3.71
C LYS A 19 4.75 2.77 -4.07
N PRO A 20 4.30 1.75 -3.34
CA PRO A 20 2.98 1.17 -3.57
C PRO A 20 1.88 2.15 -3.12
N TRP A 21 0.71 1.97 -3.70
CA TRP A 21 -0.53 2.67 -3.39
C TRP A 21 -1.46 1.75 -2.59
N VAL A 22 -2.37 2.37 -1.84
CA VAL A 22 -3.36 1.68 -1.00
C VAL A 22 -4.68 1.71 -1.75
N LYS A 23 -5.23 0.53 -2.03
CA LYS A 23 -6.48 0.38 -2.76
C LYS A 23 -7.52 -0.38 -1.94
N GLN A 24 -8.78 0.01 -2.10
CA GLN A 24 -9.92 -0.66 -1.48
C GLN A 24 -10.41 -1.82 -2.35
N ILE A 25 -10.93 -2.86 -1.71
CA ILE A 25 -11.71 -3.90 -2.38
C ILE A 25 -13.18 -3.55 -2.15
N ASP A 26 -13.82 -3.02 -3.18
CA ASP A 26 -15.17 -2.44 -3.12
C ASP A 26 -16.25 -3.36 -3.73
N THR A 27 -15.88 -4.57 -4.18
CA THR A 27 -16.73 -5.57 -4.88
C THR A 27 -17.38 -5.10 -6.19
N LEU A 28 -17.32 -3.80 -6.50
CA LEU A 28 -18.04 -3.13 -7.57
C LEU A 28 -17.10 -2.38 -8.53
N ALA A 29 -15.78 -2.60 -8.42
CA ALA A 29 -14.75 -1.96 -9.25
C ALA A 29 -14.88 -0.42 -9.28
N ALA A 30 -15.08 0.17 -8.11
CA ALA A 30 -15.28 1.59 -7.84
C ALA A 30 -16.56 2.22 -8.38
N GLU A 31 -17.58 1.44 -8.77
CA GLU A 31 -18.87 1.99 -9.19
C GLU A 31 -19.58 2.77 -8.07
N TYR A 32 -19.48 2.26 -6.83
CA TYR A 32 -19.99 2.91 -5.63
C TYR A 32 -18.90 2.97 -4.56
N PRO A 33 -18.86 4.04 -3.74
CA PRO A 33 -17.89 4.16 -2.67
C PRO A 33 -18.11 3.05 -1.63
N ALA A 34 -17.05 2.30 -1.32
CA ALA A 34 -17.07 1.33 -0.24
C ALA A 34 -17.12 2.03 1.11
N ILE A 35 -18.00 1.56 2.00
CA ILE A 35 -18.10 2.05 3.38
C ILE A 35 -17.05 1.35 4.28
N THR A 36 -16.39 0.29 3.79
CA THR A 36 -15.44 -0.55 4.54
C THR A 36 -14.00 -0.37 4.06
N ASN A 37 -13.05 -0.46 4.99
CA ASN A 37 -11.61 -0.35 4.71
C ASN A 37 -10.97 -1.74 4.61
N TYR A 38 -11.38 -2.54 3.62
CA TYR A 38 -10.66 -3.76 3.25
C TYR A 38 -9.62 -3.43 2.18
N LEU A 39 -8.34 -3.44 2.57
CA LEU A 39 -7.26 -2.78 1.82
C LEU A 39 -6.19 -3.77 1.35
N TYR A 40 -5.57 -3.43 0.22
CA TYR A 40 -4.36 -4.08 -0.26
C TYR A 40 -3.37 -3.06 -0.84
N LEU A 41 -2.12 -3.48 -1.03
CA LEU A 41 -1.05 -2.66 -1.59
C LEU A 41 -0.74 -3.08 -3.04
N THR A 42 -0.59 -2.10 -3.93
CA THR A 42 -0.23 -2.34 -5.33
C THR A 42 0.75 -1.29 -5.84
N TYR A 43 1.73 -1.67 -6.68
CA TYR A 43 2.56 -0.71 -7.40
C TYR A 43 1.84 -0.11 -8.63
N ASN A 44 0.79 -0.77 -9.11
CA ASN A 44 -0.02 -0.29 -10.22
C ASN A 44 -1.13 0.62 -9.68
N GLY A 45 -0.79 1.89 -9.48
CA GLY A 45 -1.72 2.92 -9.03
C GLY A 45 -1.11 4.29 -9.21
N GLN A 46 -1.94 5.32 -9.03
CA GLN A 46 -1.51 6.72 -9.08
C GLN A 46 -2.01 7.53 -7.87
N GLU A 47 -2.89 6.94 -7.05
CA GLU A 47 -3.47 7.57 -5.86
C GLU A 47 -3.89 6.53 -4.83
N HIS A 48 -4.04 6.97 -3.57
CA HIS A 48 -4.59 6.16 -2.48
C HIS A 48 -6.10 6.37 -2.39
N ASP A 49 -6.86 5.30 -2.15
CA ASP A 49 -8.33 5.38 -2.02
C ASP A 49 -8.79 5.91 -0.65
N ILE A 50 -7.86 6.03 0.30
CA ILE A 50 -8.12 6.48 1.68
C ILE A 50 -7.19 7.61 2.10
N LYS A 51 -7.59 8.33 3.16
CA LYS A 51 -6.74 9.26 3.90
C LYS A 51 -6.01 8.54 5.04
N PHE A 52 -4.91 9.12 5.50
CA PHE A 52 -4.04 8.53 6.52
C PHE A 52 -4.09 9.31 7.84
N ASP A 53 -5.30 9.57 8.34
CA ASP A 53 -5.51 10.45 9.50
C ASP A 53 -5.76 9.69 10.82
N ASP A 54 -6.08 8.39 10.75
CA ASP A 54 -6.52 7.62 11.92
C ASP A 54 -5.39 7.33 12.94
N HIS A 55 -4.15 7.23 12.47
CA HIS A 55 -2.98 6.88 13.31
C HIS A 55 -3.22 5.67 14.24
N GLY A 56 -3.94 4.66 13.75
CA GLY A 56 -4.39 3.51 14.54
C GLY A 56 -3.26 2.58 15.00
N MET A 57 -3.62 1.61 15.84
CA MET A 57 -2.71 0.60 16.36
C MET A 57 -2.60 -0.61 15.41
N MET A 58 -1.39 -0.95 14.98
CA MET A 58 -1.14 -2.10 14.10
C MET A 58 -1.06 -3.41 14.91
N VAL A 59 -1.80 -4.42 14.46
CA VAL A 59 -1.74 -5.78 15.01
C VAL A 59 -1.32 -6.73 13.89
N LEU A 60 -0.28 -7.54 14.13
CA LEU A 60 0.25 -8.51 13.16
C LEU A 60 -0.37 -9.88 13.40
N GLY A 61 -0.95 -10.48 12.35
CA GLY A 61 -1.45 -11.85 12.37
C GLY A 61 -0.33 -12.90 12.29
N CYS A 62 -0.64 -14.16 12.57
CA CYS A 62 0.34 -15.26 12.59
C CYS A 62 0.78 -15.76 11.20
N GLY A 63 -0.01 -15.48 10.15
CA GLY A 63 0.17 -16.10 8.85
C GLY A 63 -0.09 -17.62 8.87
N PRO A 64 -0.20 -18.25 7.69
CA PRO A 64 -0.11 -19.71 7.56
C PRO A 64 1.32 -20.23 7.73
#